data_AF-A0A936I7D2-F1
#
_entry.id   AF-A0A936I7D2-F1
#
_cell.length_a   1.000
_cell.length_b   1.000
_cell.length_c   1.000
_cell.angle_alpha   90.00
_cell.angle_beta   90.00
_cell.angle_gamma   90.00
#
_symmetry.space_group_name_H-M   'P 1'
#
loop_
_entity.id
_entity.type
_entity.pdbx_description
1 polymer ?
#
loop_
_entity_poly.entity_id
_entity_poly.type
_entity_poly.pdbx_seq_one_letter_code
_entity_poly.pdbx_strand_id
1 'polypeptide(L)' 'MAQGLHAPKWSNAYQHPKVGALSAEFFLANWVAHDLHHIRQINAMRYAYLAATCGVRLDYAGTW' A
#
# COMPACT_ATOMS: atom_id res chain seq x y z
N MET A 1 11.87 -2.37 -9.41
CA MET A 1 12.20 -3.80 -9.16
C MET A 1 13.69 -3.90 -8.88
N ALA A 2 14.17 -4.84 -8.06
CA ALA A 2 15.53 -4.83 -7.46
C ALA A 2 16.67 -4.80 -8.50
N GLN A 3 17.04 -3.58 -8.92
CA GLN A 3 17.93 -3.28 -10.05
C GLN A 3 19.38 -3.76 -9.88
N GLY A 4 19.81 -4.05 -8.64
CA GLY A 4 21.15 -4.54 -8.33
C GLY A 4 21.28 -6.07 -8.29
N LEU A 5 20.21 -6.82 -8.53
CA LEU A 5 20.25 -8.29 -8.50
C LEU A 5 20.32 -8.87 -9.91
N HIS A 6 21.32 -9.72 -10.17
CA HIS A 6 21.42 -10.50 -11.40
C HIS A 6 20.79 -11.87 -11.17
N ALA A 7 19.78 -12.23 -11.99
CA ALA A 7 19.01 -13.47 -11.89
C ALA A 7 18.52 -13.82 -10.46
N PRO A 8 17.81 -12.89 -9.76
CA PRO A 8 17.31 -13.16 -8.41
C PRO A 8 16.33 -14.34 -8.38
N LYS A 9 16.52 -15.23 -7.40
CA LYS A 9 15.61 -16.33 -7.10
C LYS A 9 14.43 -15.85 -6.24
N TRP A 10 13.46 -15.20 -6.88
CA TRP A 10 12.30 -14.59 -6.22
C TRP A 10 11.45 -15.53 -5.36
N SER A 11 11.42 -16.82 -5.72
CA SER A 11 10.70 -17.87 -5.01
C SER A 11 11.41 -18.38 -3.75
N ASN A 12 12.65 -17.97 -3.49
CA ASN A 12 13.32 -18.30 -2.23
C ASN A 12 12.50 -17.76 -1.06
N ALA A 13 12.19 -18.64 -0.11
CA ALA A 13 11.28 -18.34 0.97
C ALA A 13 11.84 -18.73 2.34
N TYR A 14 11.59 -17.88 3.32
CA TYR A 14 11.74 -18.22 4.73
C TYR A 14 10.47 -18.90 5.22
N GLN A 15 10.60 -20.04 5.91
CA GLN A 15 9.46 -20.74 6.51
C GLN A 15 9.17 -20.15 7.89
N HIS A 16 8.28 -19.17 7.95
CA HIS A 16 7.89 -18.55 9.21
C HIS A 16 6.97 -19.50 10.00
N PRO A 17 7.24 -19.77 11.29
CA PRO A 17 6.55 -20.80 12.06
C PRO A 17 5.03 -20.59 12.21
N LYS A 18 4.54 -19.37 12.02
CA LYS A 18 3.11 -19.02 12.17
C LYS A 18 2.35 -18.79 10.86
N VAL A 19 3.03 -18.32 9.82
CA VAL A 19 2.37 -17.81 8.60
C VAL A 19 2.85 -18.48 7.32
N GLY A 20 3.73 -19.49 7.45
CA GLY A 20 4.21 -20.29 6.33
C GLY A 20 5.30 -19.59 5.51
N ALA A 21 5.37 -19.93 4.24
CA ALA A 21 6.42 -19.51 3.33
C ALA A 21 6.33 -18.01 3.00
N LEU A 22 7.37 -17.27 3.30
CA LEU A 22 7.51 -15.84 3.00
C LEU A 22 8.63 -15.65 1.99
N SER A 23 8.27 -15.44 0.72
CA SER A 23 9.22 -15.24 -0.37
C SER A 23 9.63 -13.76 -0.53
N ALA A 24 10.74 -13.52 -1.22
CA ALA A 24 11.18 -12.17 -1.55
C ALA A 24 10.13 -11.44 -2.43
N GLU A 25 9.51 -12.15 -3.37
CA GLU A 25 8.41 -11.62 -4.19
C GLU A 25 7.18 -11.25 -3.35
N PHE A 26 6.81 -12.12 -2.41
CA PHE A 26 5.72 -11.86 -1.48
C PHE A 26 5.93 -10.52 -0.75
N PHE A 27 7.11 -10.31 -0.17
CA PHE A 27 7.41 -9.06 0.53
C PHE A 27 7.41 -7.85 -0.39
N LEU A 28 8.03 -7.93 -1.56
CA LEU A 28 8.11 -6.80 -2.47
C LEU A 28 6.72 -6.35 -2.94
N ALA A 29 5.84 -7.28 -3.30
CA ALA A 29 4.47 -6.97 -3.69
C ALA A 29 3.65 -6.41 -2.52
N ASN A 30 3.76 -7.01 -1.34
CA ASN A 30 3.00 -6.59 -0.16
C ASN A 30 3.49 -5.24 0.40
N TRP A 31 4.77 -4.90 0.26
CA TRP A 31 5.26 -3.58 0.63
C TRP A 31 4.67 -2.48 -0.26
N VAL A 32 4.60 -2.69 -1.57
CA VAL A 32 3.93 -1.73 -2.46
C VAL A 32 2.45 -1.60 -2.09
N ALA A 33 1.77 -2.72 -1.81
CA ALA A 33 0.37 -2.68 -1.36
C ALA A 33 0.19 -1.94 -0.02
N HIS A 34 1.12 -2.13 0.91
CA HIS A 34 1.16 -1.45 2.21
C HIS A 34 1.31 0.07 2.05
N ASP A 35 2.23 0.52 1.19
CA ASP A 35 2.45 1.94 0.93
C ASP A 35 1.20 2.58 0.29
N LEU A 36 0.59 1.89 -0.68
CA LEU A 36 -0.68 2.32 -1.27
C LEU A 36 -1.80 2.41 -0.23
N HIS A 37 -1.84 1.47 0.73
CA HIS A 37 -2.81 1.49 1.81
C HIS A 37 -2.63 2.72 2.70
N HIS A 38 -1.39 3.08 3.03
CA HIS A 38 -1.10 4.28 3.83
C HIS A 38 -1.39 5.57 3.08
N ILE A 39 -1.08 5.66 1.78
CA ILE A 39 -1.47 6.81 0.95
C ILE A 39 -2.99 6.99 0.96
N ARG A 40 -3.75 5.90 0.82
CA ARG A 40 -5.22 5.92 0.90
C ARG A 40 -5.70 6.42 2.26
N GLN A 41 -5.12 5.94 3.36
CA GLN A 41 -5.48 6.38 4.71
C GLN A 41 -5.22 7.88 4.91
N ILE A 42 -4.05 8.38 4.48
CA ILE A 42 -3.70 9.80 4.58
C ILE A 42 -4.67 10.66 3.76
N ASN A 43 -4.98 10.24 2.52
CA ASN A 43 -5.92 10.95 1.67
C ASN A 43 -7.32 11.00 2.28
N ALA A 44 -7.81 9.88 2.84
CA ALA A 44 -9.10 9.84 3.52
C ALA A 44 -9.15 10.79 4.73
N MET A 45 -8.09 10.84 5.55
CA MET A 45 -8.02 11.77 6.68
C MET A 45 -8.03 13.23 6.23
N ARG A 46 -7.25 13.57 5.20
CA ARG A 46 -7.22 14.93 4.66
C ARG A 46 -8.54 15.34 4.01
N TYR A 47 -9.17 14.42 3.28
CA TYR A 47 -10.49 14.65 2.69
C TYR A 47 -11.54 14.90 3.78
N ALA A 48 -11.57 14.07 4.84
CA ALA A 48 -12.49 14.25 5.96
C ALA A 48 -12.29 15.60 6.66
N TYR A 49 -11.03 16.00 6.88
CA TYR A 49 -10.72 17.31 7.44
C TYR A 49 -11.19 18.47 6.55
N LEU A 50 -10.96 18.38 5.23
CA LEU A 50 -11.44 19.39 4.29
C LEU A 50 -12.97 19.47 4.30
N ALA A 51 -13.66 18.33 4.19
CA ALA A 51 -15.12 18.25 4.22
C ALA A 51 -15.72 18.85 5.51
N ALA A 52 -15.04 18.69 6.64
CA ALA A 52 -15.48 19.23 7.93
C ALA A 52 -15.22 20.74 8.07
N THR A 53 -14.29 21.31 7.30
CA THR A 53 -13.84 22.70 7.45
C THR A 53 -14.26 23.62 6.30
N CYS A 54 -14.55 23.06 5.12
CA CYS A 54 -15.03 23.84 3.98
C CYS A 54 -16.53 24.10 4.07
N GLY A 55 -16.97 25.33 3.78
CA GLY A 55 -18.39 25.71 3.79
C GLY A 55 -19.15 25.35 2.51
N VAL A 56 -18.58 24.52 1.64
CA VAL A 56 -19.15 24.15 0.33
C VAL A 56 -19.20 22.64 0.18
N ARG A 57 -20.08 22.15 -0.70
CA ARG A 57 -20.17 20.71 -1.01
C ARG A 57 -18.96 20.26 -1.83
N LEU A 58 -18.46 19.06 -1.54
CA LEU A 58 -17.33 18.43 -2.23
C LEU A 58 -17.81 17.29 -3.15
N ASP A 59 -18.88 17.52 -3.90
CA ASP A 59 -19.58 16.51 -4.72
C ASP A 59 -19.37 16.68 -6.24
N TYR A 60 -18.60 17.68 -6.66
CA TYR A 60 -18.37 17.98 -8.09
C TYR A 60 -17.79 16.79 -8.87
N ALA A 61 -16.88 16.03 -8.27
CA ALA A 61 -16.27 14.85 -8.87
C ALA A 61 -16.94 13.53 -8.44
N GLY A 62 -18.15 13.60 -7.88
CA GLY A 62 -18.83 12.49 -7.23
C GLY A 62 -18.55 12.43 -5.72
N THR A 63 -19.07 11.39 -5.08
CA THR A 63 -18.87 11.13 -3.65
C THR A 63 -17.64 10.26 -3.45
N TRP A 64 -16.80 10.62 -2.48
CA TRP A 64 -15.65 9.83 -2.03
C TRP A 64 -16.08 8.51 -1.39
#